data_AF-A0A938FR78-F1
#
_entry.id   AF-A0A938FR78-F1
#
_cell.length_a   1.000
_cell.length_b   1.000
_cell.length_c   1.000
_cell.angle_alpha   90.00
_cell.angle_beta   90.00
_cell.angle_gamma   90.00
#
_symmetry.space_group_name_H-M   'P 1'
#
loop_
_entity.id
_entity.type
_entity.pdbx_description
1 polymer ?
#
loop_
_entity_poly.entity_id
_entity_poly.type
_entity_poly.pdbx_seq_one_letter_code
_entity_poly.pdbx_strand_id
1 'polypeptide(L)' 'MAKTDFVMYSTQWCGYCKRLKAMLNADGIMFTEIDLEQDPEA' A
#
# COMPACT_ATOMS: atom_id res chain seq x y z
N MET A 1 6.04 3.32 -22.09
CA MET A 1 4.77 3.25 -21.35
C MET A 1 5.07 3.79 -19.96
N ALA A 2 4.40 4.86 -19.52
CA ALA A 2 4.64 5.42 -18.19
C ALA A 2 4.24 4.36 -17.16
N LYS A 3 5.24 3.83 -16.44
CA LYS A 3 5.05 2.85 -15.37
C LYS A 3 4.37 3.61 -14.24
N THR A 4 3.05 3.52 -14.14
CA THR A 4 2.30 4.05 -13.01
C THR A 4 2.55 3.10 -11.85
N ASP A 5 3.74 3.21 -11.24
CA ASP A 5 4.12 2.45 -10.06
C ASP A 5 3.22 2.92 -8.91
N PHE A 6 2.18 2.14 -8.63
CA PHE A 6 1.26 2.43 -7.55
C PHE A 6 1.83 1.84 -6.26
N VAL A 7 2.33 2.72 -5.39
CA VAL A 7 2.97 2.37 -4.12
C VAL A 7 2.04 2.80 -2.98
N MET A 8 1.71 1.85 -2.11
CA MET A 8 0.89 2.06 -0.93
C MET A 8 1.78 2.07 0.31
N TYR A 9 1.96 3.24 0.89
CA TYR A 9 2.59 3.40 2.19
C TYR A 9 1.58 3.11 3.28
N SER A 10 1.95 2.23 4.22
CA SER A 10 1.07 1.77 5.28
C SER A 10 1.82 1.60 6.59
N THR A 11 1.06 1.44 7.67
CA THR A 11 1.54 1.05 8.99
C THR A 11 0.63 -0.06 9.53
N GLN A 12 1.13 -0.88 10.44
CA GLN A 12 0.43 -2.06 10.94
C GLN A 12 -0.78 -1.71 11.81
N TRP A 13 -0.71 -0.58 12.52
CA TRP A 13 -1.80 -0.04 13.34
C TRP A 13 -2.82 0.78 12.54
N CYS A 14 -2.53 1.13 11.29
CA CYS A 14 -3.46 1.87 10.44
C CYS A 14 -4.61 0.98 9.94
N GLY A 15 -5.73 1.02 10.66
CA GLY A 15 -6.97 0.33 10.26
C GLY A 15 -7.51 0.77 8.88
N TYR A 16 -7.29 2.04 8.50
CA TYR A 16 -7.67 2.55 7.17
C TYR A 16 -6.86 1.90 6.05
N CYS A 17 -5.56 1.72 6.26
CA CYS A 17 -4.65 1.13 5.30
C CYS A 17 -5.07 -0.32 4.98
N LYS A 18 -5.47 -1.08 6.01
CA LYS A 18 -6.04 -2.43 5.84
C LYS A 18 -7.31 -2.42 4.99
N ARG A 19 -8.19 -1.44 5.16
CA ARG A 19 -9.43 -1.33 4.39
C ARG A 19 -9.16 -0.96 2.93
N LEU A 20 -8.27 0.00 2.68
CA LEU A 20 -7.86 0.38 1.33
C LEU A 20 -7.21 -0.81 0.60
N LYS A 21 -6.31 -1.52 1.27
CA LYS A 21 -5.67 -2.74 0.76
C LYS A 21 -6.68 -3.80 0.34
N ALA A 22 -7.72 -4.02 1.14
CA ALA A 22 -8.78 -4.96 0.82
C ALA A 22 -9.56 -4.55 -0.44
N MET A 23 -9.84 -3.26 -0.60
CA MET A 23 -10.51 -2.73 -1.79
C MET A 23 -9.64 -2.86 -3.04
N LEU A 24 -8.36 -2.47 -2.96
CA LEU A 24 -7.41 -2.58 -4.08
C LEU A 24 -7.23 -4.04 -4.54
N ASN A 25 -7.16 -4.97 -3.60
CA ASN A 25 -7.13 -6.40 -3.90
C ASN A 25 -8.43 -6.91 -4.54
N ALA A 26 -9.59 -6.40 -4.08
CA ALA A 26 -10.88 -6.76 -4.67
C ALA A 26 -11.03 -6.25 -6.11
N ASP A 27 -10.48 -5.07 -6.41
CA ASP A 27 -10.46 -4.48 -7.74
C ASP A 27 -9.34 -5.04 -8.64
N GLY A 28 -8.49 -5.93 -8.11
CA GLY A 28 -7.38 -6.55 -8.85
C GLY A 28 -6.24 -5.58 -9.21
N ILE A 29 -6.13 -4.47 -8.49
CA ILE A 29 -5.11 -3.45 -8.71
C ILE A 29 -3.80 -3.93 -8.08
N MET A 30 -2.74 -4.05 -8.88
CA MET A 30 -1.41 -4.36 -8.37
C MET A 30 -0.81 -3.12 -7.71
N PHE A 31 -0.29 -3.30 -6.50
CA PHE A 31 0.36 -2.26 -5.72
C PHE A 31 1.58 -2.80 -4.98
N THR A 32 2.57 -1.94 -4.77
CA THR A 32 3.71 -2.23 -3.89
C THR A 32 3.40 -1.67 -2.51
N GLU A 33 3.38 -2.52 -1.49
CA GLU A 33 3.20 -2.07 -0.10
C GLU A 33 4.56 -1.75 0.52
N ILE A 34 4.65 -0.59 1.17
CA ILE A 34 5.79 -0.18 2.00
C ILE A 34 5.29 0.04 3.43
N ASP A 35 5.87 -0.68 4.39
CA ASP A 35 5.58 -0.53 5.82
C ASP A 35 6.52 0.50 6.43
N LEU A 36 5.98 1.69 6.75
CA LEU A 36 6.73 2.81 7.30
C LEU A 36 7.26 2.54 8.72
N GLU A 37 6.75 1.51 9.42
CA GLU A 37 7.25 1.14 10.76
C GLU A 37 8.50 0.27 10.71
N GLN A 38 8.72 -0.44 9.60
CA GLN A 38 9.91 -1.26 9.40
C GLN A 38 11.02 -0.50 8.66
N ASP A 39 10.64 0.55 7.92
CA ASP A 39 11.56 1.37 7.14
C ASP A 39 11.49 2.84 7.61
N PRO A 40 12.30 3.24 8.62
CA PRO A 40 12.31 4.60 9.15
C PRO A 40 12.90 5.65 8.19
N GLU A 41 13.37 5.24 7.00
CA GLU A 41 13.93 6.11 5.95
C GLU A 41 12.93 6.40 4.80
N ALA A 42 11.71 5.85 4.85
CA ALA A 42 10.69 6.01 3.82
C ALA A 42 9.94 7.35 3.85
#